data_AF-A0A2E2XYE2-F1
#
_entry.id   AF-A0A2E2XYE2-F1
#
_cell.length_a   1.000
_cell.length_b   1.000
_cell.length_c   1.000
_cell.angle_alpha   90.00
_cell.angle_beta   90.00
_cell.angle_gamma   90.00
#
_symmetry.space_group_name_H-M   'P 1'
#
loop_
_entity.id
_entity.type
_entity.pdbx_description
1 polymer ?
#
loop_
_entity_poly.entity_id
_entity_poly.type
_entity_poly.pdbx_seq_one_letter_code
_entity_poly.pdbx_strand_id
1 'polypeptide(L)'
;MILRHLFLFTTIISIAISCTNYSSDNNESSYVGYVVIMDSSMTLMEVAKANNIGEPFLRSKLNIPKKIGKKYDVATMAKRFKFDLDDLKKIIEDQKNKQLKRTK
;
A
#
# COMPACT_ATOMS: atom_id res chain seq x y z
N MET A 1 0.02 -51.80 -17.77
CA MET A 1 1.45 -51.41 -17.79
C MET A 1 1.56 -50.16 -18.65
N ILE A 2 2.17 -49.10 -18.09
CA ILE A 2 2.70 -47.91 -18.81
C ILE A 2 1.66 -47.01 -19.47
N LEU A 3 1.40 -45.85 -18.85
CA LEU A 3 1.90 -44.57 -19.39
C LEU A 3 1.77 -43.46 -18.33
N ARG A 4 2.88 -43.22 -17.61
CA ARG A 4 3.07 -42.04 -16.77
C ARG A 4 3.38 -40.88 -17.72
N HIS A 5 2.48 -39.90 -17.83
CA HIS A 5 2.84 -38.60 -18.40
C HIS A 5 2.97 -37.56 -17.29
N LEU A 6 4.20 -37.54 -16.78
CA LEU A 6 4.78 -36.50 -15.95
C LEU A 6 4.85 -35.20 -16.78
N PHE A 7 3.88 -34.31 -16.63
CA PHE A 7 3.95 -32.97 -17.19
C PHE A 7 4.73 -32.05 -16.24
N LEU A 8 6.06 -32.11 -16.34
CA LEU A 8 6.96 -31.07 -15.86
C LEU A 8 7.04 -29.99 -16.94
N PHE A 9 6.33 -28.87 -16.75
CA PHE A 9 6.60 -27.65 -17.49
C PHE A 9 7.34 -26.66 -16.60
N THR A 10 8.66 -26.82 -16.56
CA THR A 10 9.59 -25.77 -16.11
C THR A 10 9.92 -24.89 -17.30
N THR A 11 9.27 -23.73 -17.41
CA THR A 11 9.71 -22.67 -18.32
C THR A 11 10.35 -21.56 -17.51
N ILE A 12 11.68 -21.61 -17.42
CA ILE A 12 12.52 -20.52 -16.95
C ILE A 12 12.56 -19.50 -18.09
N ILE A 13 11.84 -18.39 -17.95
CA ILE A 13 11.92 -17.27 -18.87
C ILE A 13 12.88 -16.25 -18.25
N SER A 14 14.16 -16.37 -18.63
CA SER A 14 15.15 -15.32 -18.43
C SER A 14 14.93 -14.25 -19.49
N ILE A 15 14.35 -13.10 -19.11
CA ILE A 15 14.36 -11.91 -19.97
C ILE A 15 15.60 -11.11 -19.57
N ALA A 16 16.54 -11.06 -20.51
CA ALA A 16 17.66 -10.14 -20.47
C ALA A 16 17.42 -8.98 -21.45
N ILE A 17 18.19 -7.91 -21.22
CA ILE A 17 18.55 -6.78 -22.11
C ILE A 17 17.41 -5.75 -22.32
N SER A 18 17.58 -4.43 -22.17
CA SER A 18 18.74 -3.59 -22.44
C SER A 18 18.79 -2.33 -21.59
N CYS A 19 19.98 -1.98 -21.10
CA CYS A 19 20.32 -0.63 -20.67
C CYS A 19 20.38 0.27 -21.93
N THR A 20 19.26 0.88 -22.31
CA THR A 20 19.29 2.04 -23.20
C THR A 20 19.65 3.25 -22.36
N ASN A 21 20.88 3.75 -22.53
CA ASN A 21 21.27 5.10 -22.15
C ASN A 21 20.36 6.10 -22.87
N TYR A 22 19.26 6.46 -22.23
CA TYR A 22 18.60 7.73 -22.49
C TYR A 22 19.23 8.73 -21.53
N SER A 23 20.20 9.49 -22.02
CA SER A 23 20.40 10.85 -21.50
C SER A 23 19.15 11.63 -21.90
N SER A 24 18.15 11.64 -21.02
CA SER A 24 17.18 12.72 -20.98
C SER A 24 17.43 13.46 -19.68
N ASP A 25 18.15 14.56 -19.84
CA ASP A 25 18.20 15.64 -18.89
C ASP A 25 16.77 16.16 -18.70
N ASN A 26 16.10 15.67 -17.66
CA ASN A 26 14.84 16.22 -17.16
C ASN A 26 14.83 15.93 -15.67
N ASN A 27 14.76 16.99 -14.88
CA ASN A 27 14.59 16.98 -13.43
C ASN A 27 13.22 16.41 -13.05
N GLU A 28 12.94 15.16 -13.40
CA GLU A 28 11.84 14.40 -12.84
C GLU A 28 12.41 13.72 -11.60
N SER A 29 12.23 14.38 -10.45
CA SER A 29 12.33 13.69 -9.17
C SER A 29 11.37 12.51 -9.26
N SER A 30 11.92 11.32 -9.52
CA SER A 30 11.18 10.06 -9.58
C SER A 30 10.62 9.81 -8.19
N TYR A 31 9.50 10.46 -7.88
CA TYR A 31 8.77 10.26 -6.65
C TYR A 31 8.05 8.93 -6.82
N VAL A 32 8.79 7.86 -6.53
CA VAL A 32 8.21 6.53 -6.37
C VAL A 32 7.38 6.60 -5.09
N GLY A 33 6.16 7.13 -5.22
CA GLY A 33 5.21 7.27 -4.13
C GLY A 33 4.91 5.90 -3.54
N TYR A 34 4.82 5.84 -2.22
CA TYR A 34 4.44 4.63 -1.52
C TYR A 34 3.05 4.14 -1.98
N VAL A 35 2.96 2.89 -2.44
CA VAL A 35 1.70 2.26 -2.82
C VAL A 35 0.95 1.82 -1.56
N VAL A 36 -0.19 2.45 -1.31
CA VAL A 36 -1.05 2.16 -0.16
C VAL A 36 -1.80 0.85 -0.34
N ILE A 37 -1.75 -0.02 0.67
CA ILE A 37 -2.50 -1.27 0.75
C ILE A 37 -3.76 -1.02 1.59
N MET A 38 -4.91 -0.93 0.95
CA MET A 38 -6.19 -0.67 1.63
C MET A 38 -7.34 -1.32 0.87
N ASP A 39 -8.26 -1.94 1.61
CA ASP A 39 -9.60 -2.32 1.14
C ASP A 39 -10.65 -1.63 2.00
N SER A 40 -11.77 -1.27 1.39
CA SER A 40 -12.95 -0.72 2.05
C SER A 40 -13.51 -1.62 3.16
N SER A 41 -13.36 -2.95 3.04
CA SER A 41 -13.85 -3.94 4.00
C SER A 41 -12.87 -4.21 5.15
N MET A 42 -11.62 -3.74 5.07
CA MET A 42 -10.65 -3.87 6.15
C MET A 42 -11.03 -2.94 7.31
N THR A 43 -10.64 -3.30 8.52
CA THR A 43 -10.66 -2.40 9.67
C THR A 43 -9.50 -1.40 9.61
N LEU A 44 -9.63 -0.29 10.34
CA LEU A 44 -8.55 0.71 10.45
C LEU A 44 -7.24 0.10 11.00
N MET A 45 -7.34 -0.93 11.84
CA MET A 45 -6.20 -1.67 12.38
C MET A 45 -5.50 -2.52 11.31
N GLU A 46 -6.26 -3.22 10.47
CA GLU A 46 -5.71 -4.03 9.39
C GLU A 46 -5.03 -3.15 8.34
N VAL A 47 -5.65 -2.03 7.96
CA VAL A 47 -5.02 -1.05 7.08
C VAL A 47 -3.73 -0.49 7.70
N ALA A 48 -3.74 -0.14 8.98
CA ALA A 48 -2.55 0.35 9.66
C ALA A 48 -1.42 -0.69 9.64
N LYS A 49 -1.75 -1.96 9.95
CA LYS A 49 -0.81 -3.08 9.95
C LYS A 49 -0.26 -3.36 8.55
N ALA A 50 -1.12 -3.40 7.53
CA ALA A 50 -0.74 -3.66 6.14
C ALA A 50 0.26 -2.62 5.61
N ASN A 51 0.14 -1.37 6.07
CA ASN A 51 1.03 -0.29 5.64
C ASN A 51 2.22 -0.05 6.58
N ASN A 52 2.39 -0.86 7.64
CA ASN A 52 3.39 -0.64 8.68
C ASN A 52 3.33 0.78 9.28
N ILE A 53 2.13 1.23 9.65
CA ILE A 53 1.89 2.47 10.37
C ILE A 53 1.11 2.21 11.66
N GLY A 54 1.20 3.14 12.61
CA GLY A 54 0.43 3.03 13.85
C GLY A 54 -1.05 3.33 13.63
N GLU A 55 -1.94 2.43 14.04
CA GLU A 55 -3.38 2.70 14.06
C GLU A 55 -3.76 3.97 14.86
N PRO A 56 -3.12 4.27 16.02
CA PRO A 56 -3.35 5.53 16.72
C PRO A 56 -3.01 6.78 15.92
N PHE A 57 -2.05 6.69 14.98
CA PHE A 57 -1.70 7.81 14.10
C PHE A 57 -2.84 8.09 13.12
N LEU A 58 -3.40 7.05 12.47
CA LEU A 58 -4.55 7.20 11.59
C LEU A 58 -5.75 7.80 12.33
N ARG A 59 -6.05 7.28 13.53
CA ARG A 59 -7.13 7.82 14.37
C ARG A 59 -6.94 9.30 14.67
N SER A 60 -5.71 9.70 15.03
CA SER A 60 -5.42 11.10 15.31
C SER A 60 -5.58 11.99 14.10
N LYS A 61 -5.26 11.49 12.89
CA LYS A 61 -5.40 12.27 11.65
C LYS A 61 -6.84 12.38 11.17
N LEU A 62 -7.66 11.37 11.45
CA LEU A 62 -9.08 11.33 11.10
C LEU A 62 -10.01 11.82 12.23
N ASN A 63 -9.46 12.36 13.32
CA ASN A 63 -10.22 12.79 14.51
C ASN A 63 -11.15 11.71 15.09
N ILE A 64 -10.73 10.44 15.02
CA ILE A 64 -11.48 9.29 15.52
C ILE A 64 -11.11 9.02 16.99
N PRO A 65 -12.09 8.97 17.92
CA PRO A 65 -11.82 8.62 19.31
C PRO A 65 -11.24 7.20 19.48
N LYS A 66 -10.29 7.01 20.40
CA LYS A 66 -9.56 5.73 20.63
C LYS A 66 -10.47 4.53 20.95
N LYS A 67 -11.65 4.74 21.53
CA LYS A 67 -12.54 3.67 21.99
C LYS A 67 -13.65 3.30 20.99
N ILE A 68 -13.82 4.05 19.89
CA ILE A 68 -14.96 3.88 18.98
C ILE A 68 -14.56 3.11 17.73
N GLY A 69 -15.44 2.23 17.25
CA GLY A 69 -15.36 1.68 15.90
C GLY A 69 -14.16 0.77 15.61
N LYS A 70 -13.61 0.11 16.63
CA LYS A 70 -12.51 -0.86 16.47
C LYS A 70 -12.86 -2.05 15.56
N LYS A 71 -14.14 -2.39 15.45
CA LYS A 71 -14.65 -3.50 14.63
C LYS A 71 -15.29 -3.05 13.32
N TYR A 72 -15.33 -1.74 13.06
CA TYR A 72 -15.92 -1.25 11.83
C TYR A 72 -14.90 -1.32 10.71
N ASP A 73 -15.38 -1.70 9.54
CA ASP A 73 -14.63 -1.54 8.31
C ASP A 73 -14.42 -0.05 8.00
N VAL A 74 -13.42 0.23 7.16
CA VAL A 74 -13.05 1.59 6.81
C VAL A 74 -14.20 2.29 6.08
N ALA A 75 -15.00 1.60 5.27
CA ALA A 75 -16.16 2.19 4.62
C ALA A 75 -17.22 2.72 5.61
N THR A 76 -17.50 1.98 6.68
CA THR A 76 -18.41 2.37 7.76
C THR A 76 -17.81 3.49 8.59
N MET A 77 -16.49 3.43 8.85
CA MET A 77 -15.77 4.50 9.55
C MET A 77 -15.81 5.81 8.75
N ALA A 78 -15.57 5.77 7.45
CA ALA A 78 -15.62 6.91 6.53
C ALA A 78 -16.97 7.63 6.63
N LYS A 79 -18.08 6.87 6.53
CA LYS A 79 -19.43 7.41 6.67
C LYS A 79 -19.70 8.04 8.04
N ARG A 80 -19.25 7.39 9.13
CA ARG A 80 -19.53 7.85 10.51
C ARG A 80 -18.72 9.07 10.91
N PHE A 81 -17.46 9.12 10.49
CA PHE A 81 -16.53 10.19 10.85
C PHE A 81 -16.37 11.24 9.74
N LYS A 82 -17.13 11.11 8.65
CA LYS A 82 -17.22 12.06 7.53
C LYS A 82 -15.84 12.34 6.90
N PHE A 83 -15.12 11.27 6.57
CA PHE A 83 -13.88 11.34 5.80
C PHE A 83 -13.99 10.47 4.55
N ASP A 84 -13.23 10.80 3.51
CA ASP A 84 -13.19 10.02 2.27
C ASP A 84 -12.07 8.96 2.29
N LEU A 85 -12.25 7.87 1.56
CA LEU A 85 -11.22 6.83 1.45
C LEU A 85 -9.92 7.37 0.86
N ASP A 86 -10.02 8.33 -0.05
CA ASP A 86 -8.86 9.00 -0.64
C ASP A 86 -8.09 9.86 0.37
N ASP A 87 -8.77 10.47 1.34
CA ASP A 87 -8.11 11.19 2.44
C ASP A 87 -7.29 10.24 3.30
N LEU A 88 -7.87 9.08 3.64
CA LEU A 88 -7.16 8.04 4.38
C LEU A 88 -5.95 7.54 3.58
N LYS A 89 -6.12 7.27 2.28
CA LYS A 89 -5.03 6.88 1.39
C LYS A 89 -3.90 7.90 1.40
N LYS A 90 -4.23 9.19 1.24
CA LYS A 90 -3.26 10.29 1.25
C LYS A 90 -2.50 10.39 2.59
N ILE A 91 -3.19 10.26 3.71
CA ILE A 91 -2.57 10.25 5.05
C ILE A 91 -1.52 9.13 5.17
N ILE A 92 -1.83 7.93 4.67
CA ILE A 92 -0.92 6.78 4.69
C ILE A 92 0.28 7.05 3.79
N GLU A 93 0.03 7.48 2.56
CA GLU A 93 1.05 7.77 1.56
C GLU A 93 2.04 8.83 2.05
N ASP A 94 1.54 9.97 2.55
CA ASP A 94 2.37 11.05 3.09
C ASP A 94 3.26 10.57 4.24
N GLN A 95 2.69 9.78 5.15
CA GLN A 95 3.44 9.24 6.29
C GLN A 95 4.53 8.27 5.84
N LYS A 96 4.26 7.39 4.87
CA LYS A 96 5.22 6.42 4.37
C LYS A 96 6.31 7.06 3.53
N ASN A 97 5.95 8.00 2.68
CA ASN A 97 6.92 8.77 1.92
C ASN A 97 7.86 9.57 2.85
N LYS A 98 7.33 10.14 3.94
CA LYS A 98 8.14 10.80 4.97
C LYS A 98 9.09 9.84 5.69
N GLN A 99 8.67 8.62 5.98
CA GLN A 99 9.53 7.60 6.58
C GLN A 99 10.66 7.20 5.62
N LEU A 100 10.33 6.93 4.35
CA LEU A 100 11.30 6.55 3.32
C LEU A 100 12.35 7.64 3.07
N LYS A 101 11.95 8.92 3.07
CA LYS A 101 12.87 10.06 2.94
C LYS A 101 13.85 10.19 4.11
N ARG A 102 13.50 9.70 5.31
CA ARG A 102 14.38 9.77 6.50
C ARG A 102 15.35 8.60 6.61
N THR A 103 15.10 7.53 5.86
CA THR A 103 15.93 6.31 5.87
C THR A 103 16.95 6.30 4.72
N LYS A 104 16.83 7.23 3.76
CA LYS A 104 17.87 7.52 2.76
C LYS A 104 18.88 8.51 3.32
#